data_AF-A0A670XMD9-F1
#
_entry.id   AF-A0A670XMD9-F1
#
_cell.length_a   1.000
_cell.length_b   1.000
_cell.length_c   1.000
_cell.angle_alpha   90.00
_cell.angle_beta   90.00
_cell.angle_gamma   90.00
#
_symmetry.space_group_name_H-M   'P 1'
#
loop_
_entity.id
_entity.type
_entity.pdbx_description
1 polymer ?
#
loop_
_entity_poly.entity_id
_entity_poly.type
_entity_poly.pdbx_seq_one_letter_code
_entity_poly.pdbx_strand_id
1 'polypeptide(L)'
;LCPGGYLVTFALRVEPHQKILDDTAVNNIGNAYLSLSFFSRWGTWTTQLFCPKGYLVSFSLKVESHQKILDDTAVNNIQFKCSGGANLIGFGTKWGQFGPWSDSCSVGICGFITRVQDKQGIGDDDTALNDVLFYCC
;
A
#
# COMPACT_ATOMS: atom_id res chain seq x y z
N LEU A 1 13.26 7.57 3.00
CA LEU A 1 13.27 8.08 4.39
C LEU A 1 12.91 9.55 4.36
N CYS A 2 12.07 10.02 5.29
CA CYS A 2 11.70 11.42 5.44
C CYS A 2 12.86 12.20 6.10
N PRO A 3 13.32 13.33 5.54
CA PRO A 3 14.33 14.15 6.19
C PRO A 3 13.74 14.84 7.44
N GLY A 4 14.04 14.30 8.63
CA GLY A 4 13.74 14.93 9.92
C GLY A 4 12.29 14.82 10.42
N GLY A 5 11.49 13.88 9.92
CA GLY A 5 10.09 13.73 10.35
C GLY A 5 9.47 12.37 10.05
N TYR A 6 8.17 12.27 10.27
CA TYR A 6 7.39 11.03 10.16
C TYR A 6 6.36 11.13 9.03
N LEU A 7 5.92 9.99 8.50
CA LEU A 7 4.84 9.93 7.52
C LEU A 7 3.54 10.36 8.22
N VAL A 8 2.87 11.38 7.68
CA VAL A 8 1.55 11.85 8.15
C VAL A 8 0.44 11.52 7.16
N THR A 9 0.81 11.02 5.99
CA THR A 9 -0.10 10.81 4.86
C THR A 9 0.37 9.65 4.00
N PHE A 10 -0.57 9.04 3.28
CA PHE A 10 -0.30 8.08 2.21
C PHE A 10 -1.37 8.19 1.11
N ALA A 11 -1.00 7.77 -0.08
CA ALA A 11 -1.91 7.50 -1.19
C ALA A 11 -1.51 6.15 -1.82
N LEU A 12 -2.49 5.49 -2.43
CA LEU A 12 -2.25 4.26 -3.18
C LEU A 12 -2.26 4.59 -4.66
N ARG A 13 -1.48 3.84 -5.42
CA ARG A 13 -1.62 3.78 -6.87
C ARG A 13 -2.35 2.50 -7.21
N VAL A 14 -3.53 2.63 -7.81
CA VAL A 14 -4.45 1.52 -8.08
C VAL A 14 -4.87 1.56 -9.55
N GLU A 15 -5.05 0.41 -10.17
CA GLU A 15 -5.52 0.32 -11.55
C GLU A 15 -7.02 0.67 -11.66
N PRO A 16 -7.46 1.38 -12.70
CA PRO A 16 -8.88 1.57 -12.95
C PRO A 16 -9.52 0.24 -13.37
N HIS A 17 -10.66 -0.08 -12.76
CA HIS A 17 -11.42 -1.30 -13.04
C HIS A 17 -11.74 -1.44 -14.54
N GLN A 18 -11.01 -2.32 -15.24
CA GLN A 18 -11.36 -2.74 -16.61
C GLN A 18 -12.35 -3.90 -16.50
N LYS A 19 -13.40 -3.85 -17.32
CA LYS A 19 -14.73 -4.34 -16.92
C LYS A 19 -14.91 -5.86 -16.84
N ILE A 20 -13.95 -6.70 -17.21
CA ILE A 20 -14.28 -8.12 -17.46
C ILE A 20 -13.31 -9.14 -16.85
N LEU A 21 -12.00 -8.91 -16.71
CA LEU A 21 -11.10 -10.02 -16.29
C LEU A 21 -9.79 -9.66 -15.54
N ASP A 22 -9.55 -8.42 -15.10
CA ASP A 22 -8.23 -8.05 -14.51
C ASP A 22 -8.26 -7.63 -13.03
N ASP A 23 -7.20 -8.07 -12.34
CA ASP A 23 -6.89 -7.92 -10.93
C ASP A 23 -6.65 -6.45 -10.58
N THR A 24 -7.60 -5.84 -9.89
CA THR A 24 -7.46 -4.46 -9.42
C THR A 24 -6.54 -4.42 -8.19
N ALA A 25 -5.24 -4.70 -8.35
CA ALA A 25 -4.29 -4.71 -7.24
C ALA A 25 -3.79 -3.30 -6.89
N VAL A 26 -3.22 -3.13 -5.69
CA VAL A 26 -2.39 -1.96 -5.37
C VAL A 26 -1.06 -2.14 -6.08
N ASN A 27 -0.62 -1.12 -6.82
CA ASN A 27 0.64 -1.16 -7.56
C ASN A 27 1.76 -0.43 -6.80
N ASN A 28 1.42 0.59 -5.99
CA ASN A 28 2.39 1.32 -5.20
C ASN A 28 1.74 2.12 -4.05
N ILE A 29 2.57 2.56 -3.09
CA ILE A 29 2.22 3.46 -2.00
C ILE A 29 3.13 4.69 -2.08
N GLY A 30 2.58 5.88 -1.87
CA GLY A 30 3.32 7.14 -1.95
C GLY A 30 2.85 8.15 -0.91
N ASN A 31 3.68 9.17 -0.66
CA ASN A 31 3.28 10.36 0.07
C ASN A 31 3.81 11.63 -0.65
N ALA A 32 3.50 12.82 -0.14
CA ALA A 32 3.90 14.08 -0.77
C ALA A 32 5.43 14.30 -0.92
N TYR A 33 6.27 13.60 -0.16
CA TYR A 33 7.74 13.73 -0.14
C TYR A 33 8.50 12.49 -0.65
N LEU A 34 7.86 11.32 -0.65
CA LEU A 34 8.40 10.02 -1.01
C LEU A 34 7.43 9.38 -2.01
N SER A 35 7.53 9.81 -3.26
CA SER A 35 7.11 9.00 -4.39
C SER A 35 8.30 8.13 -4.75
N LEU A 36 8.33 6.87 -4.28
CA LEU A 36 9.32 5.91 -4.76
C LEU A 36 8.94 5.55 -6.20
N SER A 37 9.59 6.22 -7.14
CA SER A 37 9.35 6.16 -8.59
C SER A 37 9.90 4.88 -9.25
N PHE A 38 9.98 3.78 -8.52
CA PHE A 38 10.60 2.57 -9.02
C PHE A 38 9.53 1.49 -9.21
N PHE A 39 9.08 1.40 -10.47
CA PHE A 39 8.67 0.18 -11.19
C PHE A 39 7.21 -0.08 -11.59
N SER A 40 6.20 0.70 -11.21
CA SER A 40 4.87 0.56 -11.85
C SER A 40 4.47 1.81 -12.64
N ARG A 41 4.21 1.66 -13.95
CA ARG A 41 3.72 2.73 -14.84
C ARG A 41 2.20 2.77 -14.92
N TRP A 42 1.52 1.84 -14.25
CA TRP A 42 0.09 1.59 -14.38
C TRP A 42 -0.69 2.02 -13.14
N GLY A 43 -1.98 2.32 -13.34
CA GLY A 43 -2.87 2.85 -12.32
C GLY A 43 -2.74 4.35 -12.02
N THR A 44 -3.77 4.88 -11.35
CA THR A 44 -3.87 6.28 -10.93
C THR A 44 -3.68 6.40 -9.43
N TRP A 45 -3.10 7.53 -8.99
CA TRP A 45 -3.00 7.83 -7.57
C TRP A 45 -4.37 8.16 -7.01
N THR A 46 -4.70 7.56 -5.87
CA THR A 46 -5.89 7.89 -5.10
C THR A 46 -5.71 9.22 -4.39
N THR A 47 -6.80 9.78 -3.87
CA THR A 47 -6.70 10.91 -2.94
C THR A 47 -5.81 10.55 -1.75
N GLN A 48 -4.99 11.50 -1.32
CA GLN A 48 -4.14 11.36 -0.14
C GLN A 48 -4.99 11.34 1.14
N LEU A 49 -4.69 10.40 2.03
CA LEU A 49 -5.30 10.28 3.34
C LEU A 49 -4.32 10.79 4.39
N PHE A 50 -4.76 11.75 5.20
CA PHE A 50 -3.95 12.38 6.23
C PHE A 50 -4.40 11.96 7.62
N CYS A 51 -3.45 11.76 8.51
CA CYS A 51 -3.75 11.69 9.93
C CYS A 51 -4.34 13.03 10.40
N PRO A 52 -5.54 13.07 10.99
CA PRO A 52 -6.11 14.32 11.51
C PRO A 52 -5.23 14.95 12.59
N LYS A 53 -4.54 14.11 13.35
CA LYS A 53 -3.53 14.47 14.36
C LYS A 53 -2.40 13.44 14.35
N GLY A 54 -1.17 13.91 14.50
CA GLY A 54 0.00 13.04 14.61
C GLY A 54 0.48 12.46 13.28
N TYR A 55 1.02 11.25 13.33
CA TYR A 55 1.69 10.55 12.24
C TYR A 55 1.34 9.05 12.24
N LEU A 56 1.69 8.35 11.17
CA LEU A 56 1.45 6.91 11.03
C LEU A 56 2.36 6.13 11.98
N VAL A 57 1.81 5.12 12.66
CA VAL A 57 2.53 4.32 13.67
C VAL A 57 2.43 2.81 13.47
N SER A 58 1.40 2.32 12.78
CA SER A 58 1.18 0.89 12.54
C SER A 58 0.36 0.73 11.26
N PHE A 59 0.49 -0.42 10.59
CA PHE A 59 -0.22 -0.72 9.36
C PHE A 59 -0.81 -2.13 9.37
N SER A 60 -1.77 -2.37 8.49
CA SER A 60 -2.33 -3.70 8.22
C SER A 60 -2.64 -3.80 6.73
N LEU A 61 -2.13 -4.85 6.10
CA LEU A 61 -2.35 -5.12 4.67
C LEU A 61 -3.63 -5.92 4.49
N LYS A 62 -4.34 -5.62 3.41
CA LYS A 62 -5.47 -6.42 2.94
C LYS A 62 -5.00 -7.28 1.79
N VAL A 63 -5.11 -8.59 1.96
CA VAL A 63 -4.68 -9.59 0.98
C VAL A 63 -5.79 -10.63 0.81
N GLU A 64 -5.86 -11.26 -0.35
CA GLU A 64 -6.71 -12.44 -0.54
C GLU A 64 -6.05 -13.69 0.02
N SER A 65 -6.87 -14.59 0.57
CA SER A 65 -6.39 -15.88 1.02
C SER A 65 -6.06 -16.75 -0.18
N HIS A 66 -4.89 -17.41 -0.14
CA HIS A 66 -4.35 -18.27 -1.18
C HIS A 66 -5.44 -19.11 -1.90
N GLN A 67 -5.80 -18.71 -3.12
CA GLN A 67 -6.63 -19.46 -4.04
C GLN A 67 -5.68 -20.18 -4.99
N LYS A 68 -5.53 -21.50 -4.78
CA LYS A 68 -4.62 -22.48 -5.43
C LYS A 68 -4.44 -22.45 -6.97
N ILE A 69 -5.00 -21.48 -7.70
CA ILE A 69 -5.12 -21.43 -9.16
C ILE A 69 -4.80 -20.02 -9.75
N LEU A 70 -4.89 -18.90 -9.00
CA LEU A 70 -4.69 -17.53 -9.53
C LEU A 70 -3.91 -16.63 -8.55
N ASP A 71 -3.30 -15.56 -9.07
CA ASP A 71 -2.16 -14.84 -8.47
C ASP A 71 -2.34 -14.49 -6.99
N ASP A 72 -1.51 -15.12 -6.17
CA ASP A 72 -1.86 -15.53 -4.82
C ASP A 72 -1.32 -14.59 -3.73
N THR A 73 -0.70 -13.47 -4.14
CA THR A 73 0.15 -12.67 -3.24
C THR A 73 0.10 -11.15 -3.51
N ALA A 74 -1.00 -10.63 -4.04
CA ALA A 74 -1.16 -9.19 -4.27
C ALA A 74 -1.78 -8.46 -3.07
N VAL A 75 -1.22 -7.29 -2.72
CA VAL A 75 -1.83 -6.35 -1.77
C VAL A 75 -3.01 -5.67 -2.44
N ASN A 76 -4.19 -5.90 -1.87
CA ASN A 76 -5.46 -5.36 -2.34
C ASN A 76 -5.78 -4.01 -1.70
N ASN A 77 -5.34 -3.78 -0.47
CA ASN A 77 -5.51 -2.50 0.23
C ASN A 77 -4.55 -2.40 1.43
N ILE A 78 -4.47 -1.23 2.06
CA ILE A 78 -3.72 -1.01 3.29
C ILE A 78 -4.50 -0.05 4.20
N GLN A 79 -4.39 -0.29 5.50
CA GLN A 79 -4.88 0.64 6.52
C GLN A 79 -3.76 0.99 7.50
N PHE A 80 -3.84 2.17 8.09
CA PHE A 80 -2.87 2.67 9.07
C PHE A 80 -3.54 3.15 10.34
N LYS A 81 -2.82 3.05 11.45
CA LYS A 81 -3.10 3.77 12.69
C LYS A 81 -2.29 5.05 12.75
N CYS A 82 -2.92 6.12 13.21
CA CYS A 82 -2.29 7.37 13.55
C CYS A 82 -1.97 7.43 15.05
N SER A 83 -0.88 8.11 15.43
CA SER A 83 -0.58 8.40 16.85
C SER A 83 -1.66 9.25 17.52
N GLY A 84 -2.43 10.02 16.73
CA GLY A 84 -3.63 10.73 17.21
C GLY A 84 -4.88 9.86 17.42
N GLY A 85 -4.78 8.53 17.27
CA GLY A 85 -5.86 7.57 17.54
C GLY A 85 -6.81 7.30 16.38
N ALA A 86 -6.66 7.99 15.25
CA ALA A 86 -7.45 7.74 14.05
C ALA A 86 -6.93 6.52 13.28
N ASN A 87 -7.84 5.82 12.59
CA ASN A 87 -7.50 4.80 11.59
C ASN A 87 -7.81 5.32 10.20
N LEU A 88 -6.89 5.11 9.26
CA LEU A 88 -7.06 5.49 7.86
C LEU A 88 -7.12 4.21 7.02
N ILE A 89 -8.14 4.10 6.17
CA ILE A 89 -8.31 2.96 5.26
C ILE A 89 -8.09 3.45 3.84
N GLY A 90 -7.14 2.83 3.14
CA GLY A 90 -6.81 3.18 1.76
C GLY A 90 -7.96 2.94 0.78
N PHE A 91 -7.85 3.59 -0.38
CA PHE A 91 -8.80 3.44 -1.48
C PHE A 91 -8.41 2.30 -2.44
N GLY A 92 -7.89 1.19 -1.91
CA GLY A 92 -7.69 -0.06 -2.64
C GLY A 92 -8.99 -0.85 -2.79
N THR A 93 -8.89 -2.13 -3.18
CA THR A 93 -10.08 -2.96 -3.43
C THR A 93 -10.78 -3.43 -2.16
N LYS A 94 -11.99 -3.91 -2.37
CA LYS A 94 -12.84 -4.50 -1.33
C LYS A 94 -12.58 -5.99 -1.12
N TRP A 95 -11.80 -6.64 -1.99
CA TRP A 95 -11.50 -8.07 -1.93
C TRP A 95 -10.45 -8.39 -0.87
N GLY A 96 -10.44 -9.65 -0.42
CA GLY A 96 -9.57 -10.12 0.66
C GLY A 96 -9.98 -9.65 2.06
N GLN A 97 -9.11 -9.91 3.03
CA GLN A 97 -9.28 -9.54 4.43
C GLN A 97 -8.04 -8.82 4.95
N PHE A 98 -8.24 -7.91 5.90
CA PHE A 98 -7.12 -7.28 6.59
C PHE A 98 -6.43 -8.31 7.48
N GLY A 99 -5.12 -8.44 7.32
CA GLY A 99 -4.28 -9.23 8.21
C GLY A 99 -4.12 -8.58 9.59
N PRO A 100 -3.34 -9.20 10.48
CA PRO A 100 -3.02 -8.60 11.77
C PRO A 100 -2.34 -7.23 11.59
N TRP A 101 -2.48 -6.39 12.60
CA TRP A 101 -1.72 -5.14 12.66
C TRP A 101 -0.23 -5.45 12.86
N SER A 102 0.61 -4.64 12.24
CA SER A 102 2.03 -4.58 12.59
C SER A 102 2.19 -4.12 14.03
N ASP A 103 3.36 -4.40 14.60
CA ASP A 103 3.83 -3.69 15.78
C ASP A 103 3.77 -2.18 15.54
N SER A 104 3.46 -1.44 16.60
CA SER A 104 3.44 0.02 16.56
C SER A 104 4.85 0.57 16.73
N CYS A 105 5.26 1.50 15.88
CA CYS A 105 6.45 2.30 16.12
C CYS A 105 6.27 3.10 17.41
N SER A 106 7.34 3.21 18.21
CA SER A 106 7.33 3.96 19.47
C SER A 106 7.15 5.46 19.26
N VAL A 107 7.79 6.00 18.20
CA VAL A 107 7.55 7.35 17.73
C VAL A 107 6.71 7.27 16.46
N GLY A 108 7.27 7.06 15.27
CA GLY A 108 6.48 7.02 14.05
C GLY A 108 7.18 6.40 12.86
N ILE A 109 6.41 6.15 11.80
CA ILE A 109 6.98 5.63 10.56
C ILE A 109 7.74 6.76 9.86
N CYS A 110 9.00 6.57 9.50
CA CYS A 110 9.85 7.57 8.85
C CYS A 110 10.25 7.19 7.42
N GLY A 111 9.84 6.02 6.93
CA GLY A 111 10.05 5.63 5.56
C GLY A 111 9.48 4.25 5.27
N PHE A 112 9.57 3.84 4.02
CA PHE A 112 9.16 2.52 3.58
C PHE A 112 9.91 2.12 2.32
N ILE A 113 9.93 0.83 2.03
CA ILE A 113 10.31 0.24 0.74
C ILE A 113 9.19 -0.71 0.34
N THR A 114 8.76 -0.60 -0.91
CA THR A 114 7.79 -1.50 -1.52
C THR A 114 8.50 -2.65 -2.23
N ARG A 115 7.91 -3.83 -2.19
CA ARG A 115 8.28 -4.97 -3.03
C ARG A 115 7.18 -5.15 -4.07
N VAL A 116 7.52 -4.87 -5.31
CA VAL A 116 6.65 -5.05 -6.48
C VAL A 116 7.16 -6.27 -7.25
N GLN A 117 6.26 -7.13 -7.73
CA GLN A 117 6.66 -8.25 -8.59
C GLN A 117 7.14 -7.74 -9.95
N ASP A 118 8.19 -8.38 -10.46
CA ASP A 118 8.61 -8.19 -11.85
C ASP A 118 7.65 -8.96 -12.78
N LYS A 119 7.36 -8.36 -13.93
CA LYS A 119 6.51 -8.87 -15.01
C LYS A 119 6.72 -10.37 -15.28
N GLN A 120 5.69 -11.20 -15.13
CA GLN A 120 5.73 -12.64 -15.45
C GLN A 120 4.85 -13.00 -16.67
N GLY A 121 5.23 -12.56 -17.88
CA GLY A 121 4.54 -13.04 -19.09
C GLY A 121 4.79 -12.27 -20.39
N ILE A 122 4.26 -12.81 -21.50
CA ILE A 122 4.07 -12.10 -22.77
C ILE A 122 2.71 -11.38 -22.68
N GLY A 123 2.70 -10.23 -22.03
CA GLY A 123 1.55 -9.36 -21.76
C GLY A 123 1.98 -8.29 -20.75
N ASP A 124 1.55 -7.03 -20.89
CA ASP A 124 2.13 -5.87 -20.18
C ASP A 124 1.61 -5.62 -18.73
N ASP A 125 0.84 -6.56 -18.16
CA ASP A 125 -0.10 -6.26 -17.05
C ASP A 125 0.26 -6.82 -15.65
N ASP A 126 1.39 -7.51 -15.46
CA ASP A 126 1.64 -8.23 -14.19
C ASP A 126 2.49 -7.42 -13.18
N THR A 127 2.06 -6.22 -12.75
CA THR A 127 2.82 -5.41 -11.77
C THR A 127 2.04 -5.16 -10.48
N ALA A 128 1.91 -6.19 -9.63
CA ALA A 128 1.25 -6.08 -8.32
C ALA A 128 2.24 -5.82 -7.16
N LEU A 129 1.82 -5.00 -6.19
CA LEU A 129 2.53 -4.84 -4.91
C LEU A 129 2.37 -6.12 -4.09
N ASN A 130 3.49 -6.73 -3.71
CA ASN A 130 3.51 -7.96 -2.93
C ASN A 130 3.67 -7.71 -1.44
N ASP A 131 4.54 -6.75 -1.08
CA ASP A 131 4.87 -6.50 0.32
C ASP A 131 5.39 -5.06 0.52
N VAL A 132 5.36 -4.60 1.78
CA VAL A 132 5.86 -3.29 2.18
C VAL A 132 6.59 -3.39 3.50
N LEU A 133 7.83 -2.93 3.52
CA LEU A 133 8.62 -2.77 4.73
C LEU A 133 8.58 -1.30 5.17
N PHE A 134 8.00 -1.02 6.34
CA PHE A 134 8.04 0.30 6.97
C PHE A 134 9.20 0.41 7.96
N TYR A 135 9.85 1.58 7.98
CA TYR A 135 10.91 1.91 8.92
C TYR A 135 10.35 2.76 10.06
N CYS A 136 10.56 2.31 11.30
CA CYS A 136 10.30 3.11 12.48
C CYS A 136 11.50 4.01 12.80
N CYS A 137 11.17 5.25 13.13
CA CYS A 137 12.00 6.17 13.88
C CYS A 137 11.14 6.67 15.06
#